data_AF-A0A6P0YJS9-F1
#
_entry.id   AF-A0A6P0YJS9-F1
#
_cell.length_a   1.000
_cell.length_b   1.000
_cell.length_c   1.000
_cell.angle_alpha   90.00
_cell.angle_beta   90.00
_cell.angle_gamma   90.00
#
_symmetry.space_group_name_H-M   'P 1'
#
loop_
_entity.id
_entity.type
_entity.pdbx_description
1 polymer ?
#
loop_
_entity_poly.entity_id
_entity_poly.type
_entity_poly.pdbx_seq_one_letter_code
_entity_poly.pdbx_strand_id
1 'polypeptide(L)'
;FLPWRWKSDWQRSFTQLRQDGRLLVAPILQTLILNRDPKQVMEWVEKVASWNFRQIIPCHFDAPIQASGYEFRQGFSFLEKDSGGYLPETDLQFLRKLDDKLTKIGALR
;
A
#
# COMPACT_ATOMS: atom_id res chain seq x y z
N PHE A 1 -17.20 -7.31 -17.42
CA PHE A 1 -16.34 -6.17 -17.77
C PHE A 1 -15.83 -5.53 -16.50
N LEU A 2 -14.52 -5.23 -16.41
CA LEU A 2 -14.00 -4.42 -15.31
C LEU A 2 -14.44 -2.96 -15.52
N PRO A 3 -14.80 -2.21 -14.45
CA PRO A 3 -15.18 -0.80 -14.55
C PRO A 3 -14.00 0.14 -14.84
N TRP A 4 -12.83 -0.40 -15.19
CA TRP A 4 -11.63 0.34 -15.58
C TRP A 4 -10.94 -0.34 -16.76
N ARG A 5 -10.06 0.42 -17.43
CA ARG A 5 -9.16 -0.09 -18.46
C ARG A 5 -7.73 0.20 -18.06
N TRP A 6 -6.83 -0.74 -18.32
CA TRP A 6 -5.40 -0.53 -18.19
C TRP A 6 -4.93 0.50 -19.21
N LYS A 7 -4.07 1.43 -18.80
CA LYS A 7 -3.33 2.28 -19.74
C LYS A 7 -2.34 1.42 -20.53
N SER A 8 -1.97 1.83 -21.73
CA SER A 8 -1.06 1.06 -22.60
C SER A 8 0.33 0.84 -21.99
N ASP A 9 0.72 1.65 -21.01
CA ASP A 9 2.00 1.63 -20.30
C ASP A 9 1.93 0.98 -18.91
N TRP A 10 0.85 0.27 -18.58
CA TRP A 10 0.64 -0.30 -17.25
C TRP A 10 1.78 -1.22 -16.78
N GLN A 11 2.44 -1.94 -17.69
CA GLN A 11 3.58 -2.80 -17.36
C GLN A 11 4.75 -1.99 -16.82
N ARG A 12 5.02 -0.81 -17.40
CA ARG A 12 6.06 0.09 -16.93
C ARG A 12 5.74 0.60 -15.52
N SER A 13 4.50 1.05 -15.29
CA SER A 13 4.05 1.46 -13.95
C SER A 13 4.15 0.30 -12.95
N PHE A 14 3.79 -0.91 -13.35
CA PHE A 14 3.90 -2.11 -12.51
C PHE A 14 5.36 -2.43 -12.16
N THR A 15 6.27 -2.42 -13.13
CA THR A 15 7.71 -2.63 -12.89
C THR A 15 8.28 -1.56 -11.96
N GLN A 16 7.90 -0.29 -12.14
CA GLN A 16 8.32 0.80 -11.25
C GLN A 16 7.75 0.68 -9.84
N LEU A 17 6.51 0.20 -9.70
CA LEU A 17 5.85 -0.04 -8.42
C LEU A 17 6.51 -1.18 -7.65
N ARG A 18 6.62 -2.36 -8.29
CA ARG A 18 7.21 -3.57 -7.72
C ARG A 18 8.68 -3.33 -7.36
N GLN A 19 9.39 -2.59 -8.23
CA GLN A 19 10.86 -2.55 -8.23
C GLN A 19 11.42 -3.99 -8.20
N ASP A 20 12.66 -4.17 -7.78
CA ASP A 20 13.28 -5.49 -7.67
C ASP A 20 12.87 -6.19 -6.35
N GLY A 21 11.57 -6.29 -6.10
CA GLY A 21 11.01 -6.96 -4.92
C GLY A 21 11.09 -6.15 -3.63
N ARG A 22 11.06 -4.82 -3.74
CA ARG A 22 11.01 -3.94 -2.57
C ARG A 22 9.75 -4.23 -1.75
N LEU A 23 9.89 -4.31 -0.43
CA LEU A 23 8.76 -4.39 0.48
C LEU A 23 7.84 -3.16 0.32
N LEU A 24 6.57 -3.44 0.04
CA LEU A 24 5.58 -2.45 -0.36
C LEU A 24 4.20 -2.91 0.12
N VAL A 25 3.46 -2.02 0.77
CA VAL A 25 2.01 -2.17 0.92
C VAL A 25 1.34 -1.75 -0.39
N ALA A 26 0.50 -2.58 -0.99
CA ALA A 26 -0.08 -2.29 -2.31
C ALA A 26 -0.86 -0.94 -2.31
N PRO A 27 -0.77 -0.13 -3.37
CA PRO A 27 -1.39 1.21 -3.42
C PRO A 27 -2.88 1.22 -3.07
N ILE A 28 -3.64 0.21 -3.51
CA ILE A 28 -5.06 0.07 -3.21
C ILE A 28 -5.34 -0.05 -1.70
N LEU A 29 -4.48 -0.75 -0.96
CA LEU A 29 -4.59 -0.89 0.49
C LEU A 29 -4.25 0.44 1.16
N GLN A 30 -3.24 1.17 0.65
CA GLN A 30 -2.87 2.48 1.17
C GLN A 30 -4.00 3.51 1.02
N THR A 31 -4.72 3.50 -0.11
CA THR A 31 -5.71 4.55 -0.43
C THR A 31 -7.14 4.22 -0.01
N LEU A 32 -7.53 2.95 -0.01
CA LEU A 32 -8.94 2.57 0.20
C LEU A 32 -9.20 1.88 1.55
N ILE A 33 -8.22 1.20 2.13
CA ILE A 33 -8.47 0.25 3.22
C ILE A 33 -7.77 0.66 4.51
N LEU A 34 -6.44 0.75 4.49
CA LEU A 34 -5.63 0.92 5.70
C LEU A 34 -5.62 2.36 6.22
N ASN A 35 -6.01 3.32 5.39
CA ASN A 35 -6.14 4.74 5.78
C ASN A 35 -7.41 5.05 6.59
N ARG A 36 -8.33 4.10 6.79
CA ARG A 36 -9.62 4.33 7.46
C ARG A 36 -9.51 4.42 8.98
N ASP A 37 -8.60 3.63 9.55
CA ASP A 37 -8.26 3.70 10.96
C ASP A 37 -6.73 3.65 11.09
N PRO A 38 -6.03 4.75 10.75
CA PRO A 38 -4.56 4.79 10.77
C PRO A 38 -4.01 4.42 12.15
N LYS A 39 -4.73 4.77 13.23
CA LYS A 39 -4.31 4.47 14.59
C LYS A 39 -4.34 2.96 14.85
N GLN A 40 -5.47 2.30 14.60
CA GLN A 40 -5.59 0.87 14.82
C GLN A 40 -4.64 0.06 13.92
N VAL A 41 -4.47 0.50 12.67
CA VAL A 41 -3.51 -0.14 11.75
C VAL A 41 -2.08 0.01 12.29
N MET A 42 -1.69 1.21 12.73
CA MET A 42 -0.34 1.41 13.29
C MET A 42 -0.12 0.63 14.59
N GLU A 43 -1.12 0.50 15.46
CA GLU A 43 -1.02 -0.36 16.65
C GLU A 43 -0.74 -1.83 16.29
N TRP A 44 -1.38 -2.34 15.23
CA TRP A 44 -1.10 -3.68 14.71
C TRP A 44 0.29 -3.77 14.09
N VAL A 45 0.71 -2.77 13.31
CA VAL A 45 2.05 -2.70 12.70
C VAL A 45 3.13 -2.75 13.78
N GLU A 46 3.02 -1.94 14.83
CA GLU A 46 3.99 -1.90 15.93
C GLU A 46 4.05 -3.26 16.66
N LYS A 47 2.90 -3.92 16.86
CA LYS A 47 2.86 -5.27 17.43
C LYS A 47 3.64 -6.28 16.59
N VAL A 48 3.43 -6.30 15.27
CA VAL A 48 4.15 -7.21 14.37
C VAL A 48 5.63 -6.84 14.28
N ALA A 49 5.95 -5.55 14.19
CA ALA A 49 7.33 -5.05 14.12
C ALA A 49 8.16 -5.41 15.36
N SER A 50 7.52 -5.61 16.52
CA SER A 50 8.20 -6.05 17.75
C SER A 50 8.74 -7.48 17.70
N TRP A 51 8.31 -8.29 16.73
CA TRP A 51 8.75 -9.68 16.60
C TRP A 51 10.16 -9.76 16.01
N ASN A 52 10.94 -10.76 16.43
CA ASN A 52 12.31 -10.98 15.96
C ASN A 52 12.35 -11.84 14.68
N PHE A 53 11.63 -11.44 13.63
CA PHE A 53 11.73 -12.09 12.31
C PHE A 53 12.80 -11.45 11.43
N ARG A 54 13.25 -12.20 10.43
CA ARG A 54 14.23 -11.75 9.41
C ARG A 54 13.73 -11.90 7.99
N GLN A 55 12.54 -12.47 7.83
CA GLN A 55 11.96 -12.78 6.53
C GLN A 55 10.43 -12.62 6.59
N ILE A 56 9.87 -12.09 5.52
CA ILE A 56 8.43 -11.95 5.30
C ILE A 56 8.06 -12.82 4.10
N ILE A 57 6.97 -13.59 4.22
CA ILE A 57 6.39 -14.38 3.12
C ILE A 57 5.00 -13.79 2.82
N PRO A 58 4.90 -12.79 1.93
CA PRO A 58 3.61 -12.21 1.58
C PRO A 58 2.83 -13.12 0.62
N CYS A 59 1.51 -12.99 0.61
CA CYS A 59 0.64 -13.68 -0.36
C CYS A 59 0.63 -13.02 -1.76
N HIS A 60 1.25 -11.85 -1.90
CA HIS A 60 1.24 -11.03 -3.12
C HIS A 60 2.65 -10.47 -3.39
N PHE A 61 2.94 -10.16 -4.66
CA PHE A 61 4.25 -9.70 -5.14
C PHE A 61 5.38 -10.71 -4.85
N ASP A 62 6.60 -10.20 -4.63
CA ASP A 62 7.77 -11.00 -4.37
C ASP A 62 7.72 -11.72 -3.03
N ALA A 63 8.09 -12.99 -3.05
CA ALA A 63 8.26 -13.80 -1.86
C ALA A 63 9.40 -14.82 -2.09
N PRO A 64 10.24 -15.08 -1.08
CA PRO A 64 10.29 -14.41 0.21
C PRO A 64 11.01 -13.04 0.14
N ILE A 65 10.78 -12.18 1.13
CA ILE A 65 11.47 -10.89 1.29
C ILE A 65 12.34 -10.93 2.53
N GLN A 66 13.63 -10.62 2.40
CA GLN A 66 14.52 -10.42 3.55
C GLN A 66 14.24 -9.04 4.14
N ALA A 67 13.59 -9.02 5.30
CA ALA A 67 13.18 -7.80 5.97
C ALA A 67 13.00 -8.06 7.48
N SER A 68 13.41 -7.09 8.27
CA SER A 68 13.23 -7.00 9.71
C SER A 68 11.91 -6.33 10.10
N GLY A 69 11.58 -6.36 11.40
CA GLY A 69 10.47 -5.59 11.96
C GLY A 69 10.54 -4.09 11.66
N TYR A 70 11.77 -3.52 11.61
CA TYR A 70 11.98 -2.11 11.26
C TYR A 70 11.57 -1.82 9.81
N GLU A 71 12.04 -2.62 8.85
CA GLU A 71 11.70 -2.45 7.42
C GLU A 71 10.21 -2.70 7.18
N PHE A 72 9.62 -3.67 7.89
CA PHE A 72 8.18 -3.89 7.88
C PHE A 72 7.41 -2.64 8.31
N ARG A 73 7.75 -2.04 9.45
CA ARG A 73 7.13 -0.80 9.93
C ARG A 73 7.26 0.33 8.92
N GLN A 74 8.44 0.51 8.30
CA GLN A 74 8.66 1.52 7.27
C GLN A 74 7.71 1.37 6.08
N GLY A 75 7.30 0.15 5.72
CA GLY A 75 6.30 -0.10 4.68
C GLY A 75 4.93 0.54 4.94
N PHE A 76 4.64 0.92 6.19
CA PHE A 76 3.40 1.57 6.61
C PHE A 76 3.55 3.08 6.87
N SER A 77 4.70 3.68 6.54
CA SER A 77 4.92 5.11 6.79
C SER A 77 3.90 6.02 6.10
N PHE A 78 3.21 5.54 5.05
CA PHE A 78 2.12 6.25 4.36
C PHE A 78 0.93 6.63 5.26
N LEU A 79 0.84 6.06 6.48
CA LEU A 79 -0.16 6.43 7.49
C LEU A 79 0.28 7.58 8.40
N GLU A 80 1.57 7.95 8.37
CA GLU A 80 2.13 9.03 9.17
C GLU A 80 1.91 10.39 8.48
N LYS A 81 1.66 11.44 9.28
CA LYS A 81 1.54 12.81 8.77
C LYS A 81 2.85 13.22 8.10
N ASP A 82 2.78 13.89 6.95
CA ASP A 82 3.91 14.41 6.17
C ASP A 82 4.83 13.35 5.52
N SER A 83 4.42 12.09 5.53
CA SER A 83 5.03 11.07 4.68
C SER A 83 4.67 11.37 3.22
N GLY A 84 5.49 12.15 2.53
CA GLY A 84 5.36 12.34 1.08
C GLY A 84 5.40 10.96 0.42
N GLY A 85 4.22 10.41 0.10
CA GLY A 85 4.08 9.02 -0.32
C GLY A 85 5.03 8.70 -1.47
N TYR A 86 5.68 7.54 -1.41
CA TYR A 86 6.71 7.14 -2.39
C TYR A 86 6.16 6.77 -3.78
N LEU A 87 4.86 7.02 -4.03
CA LEU A 87 4.15 6.62 -5.24
C LEU A 87 3.84 7.83 -6.11
N PRO A 88 4.04 7.75 -7.44
CA PRO A 88 3.69 8.84 -8.34
C PRO A 88 2.22 9.23 -8.21
N GLU A 89 1.95 10.53 -8.07
CA GLU A 89 0.58 11.05 -7.97
C GLU A 89 -0.29 10.59 -9.14
N THR A 90 0.27 10.57 -10.35
CA THR A 90 -0.41 10.14 -11.58
C THR A 90 -0.95 8.71 -11.51
N ASP A 91 -0.32 7.84 -10.73
CA ASP A 91 -0.72 6.44 -10.57
C ASP A 91 -1.80 6.30 -9.49
N LEU A 92 -1.86 7.22 -8.53
CA LEU A 92 -2.85 7.25 -7.45
C LEU A 92 -4.17 7.94 -7.83
N GLN A 93 -4.18 8.77 -8.88
CA GLN A 93 -5.36 9.56 -9.28
C GLN A 93 -6.64 8.74 -9.42
N PHE A 94 -6.57 7.55 -10.02
CA PHE A 94 -7.74 6.69 -10.16
C PHE A 94 -8.25 6.21 -8.80
N LEU A 95 -7.34 5.75 -7.93
CA LEU A 95 -7.69 5.24 -6.60
C LEU A 95 -8.29 6.33 -5.72
N ARG A 96 -7.78 7.57 -5.76
CA ARG A 96 -8.36 8.71 -5.04
C ARG A 96 -9.75 9.08 -5.54
N LYS A 97 -9.95 9.12 -6.87
CA LYS A 97 -11.29 9.34 -7.44
C LYS A 97 -12.27 8.23 -7.08
N LEU A 98 -11.79 6.99 -6.99
CA LEU A 98 -12.59 5.85 -6.56
C LEU A 98 -12.95 5.98 -5.08
N ASP A 99 -11.99 6.34 -4.23
CA ASP A 99 -12.20 6.64 -2.82
C ASP A 99 -13.32 7.68 -2.63
N ASP A 100 -13.18 8.84 -3.26
CA ASP A 100 -14.17 9.92 -3.18
C ASP A 100 -15.58 9.45 -3.54
N LYS A 101 -15.70 8.64 -4.59
CA LYS A 101 -16.98 8.10 -5.04
C LYS A 101 -17.55 7.13 -4.02
N LEU A 102 -16.74 6.20 -3.52
CA LEU A 102 -17.17 5.18 -2.57
C LEU A 102 -17.56 5.80 -1.22
N THR A 103 -16.85 6.84 -0.80
CA THR A 103 -17.17 7.62 0.40
C THR A 103 -18.48 8.41 0.20
N LYS A 104 -18.68 9.06 -0.96
CA LYS A 104 -19.92 9.80 -1.27
C LYS A 104 -21.18 8.94 -1.26
N ILE A 105 -21.08 7.67 -1.64
CA ILE A 105 -22.21 6.74 -1.62
C ILE A 105 -22.35 5.98 -0.29
N GLY A 106 -21.50 6.27 0.71
CA GLY A 106 -21.51 5.62 2.01
C GLY A 106 -21.00 4.17 2.02
N ALA A 107 -20.38 3.71 0.93
CA ALA A 107 -19.78 2.38 0.84
C ALA A 107 -18.47 2.28 1.62
N LEU A 108 -17.73 3.39 1.70
CA LEU A 108 -16.61 3.56 2.62
C LEU A 108 -16.94 4.64 3.65
N ARG A 109 -16.39 4.50 4.84
CA ARG A 109 -16.54 5.44 5.96
C ARG A 109 -15.25 6.23 6.17
#